data_AF-A0A067S763-F1
#
_entry.id   AF-A0A067S763-F1
#
_cell.length_a   1.000
_cell.length_b   1.000
_cell.length_c   1.000
_cell.angle_alpha   90.00
_cell.angle_beta   90.00
_cell.angle_gamma   90.00
#
_symmetry.space_group_name_H-M   'P 1'
#
loop_
_entity.id
_entity.type
_entity.pdbx_description
1 polymer ?
#
loop_
_entity_poly.entity_id
_entity_poly.type
_entity_poly.pdbx_seq_one_letter_code
_entity_poly.pdbx_strand_id
1 'polypeptide(L)'
;MSQAGSGFAYPVSSQYTPATSESSTQAQQSQLTAASTSGSTSTQPTQSRQAAEEARKDRTLAEFMLMLDEYEPLIPNEVTDYYLQRVGFDCEDVRLKRLLSLAAQKFVSDIAADAYQHARIRTNATGGRARVNQPLTGPGSAKDKTRTTLTMDDLSAALAEYGISSRKPEYYI
;
A
#
# COMPACT_ATOMS: atom_id res chain seq x y z
N MET A 1 7.58 7.91 73.80
CA MET A 1 8.17 8.45 72.54
C MET A 1 8.66 7.26 71.74
N SER A 2 8.47 7.08 70.44
CA SER A 2 7.57 7.55 69.36
C SER A 2 8.18 6.99 68.06
N GLN A 3 7.43 6.93 66.95
CA GLN A 3 7.80 6.38 65.62
C GLN A 3 7.93 4.83 65.61
N ALA A 4 7.08 4.03 64.94
CA ALA A 4 6.48 4.07 63.60
C ALA A 4 7.48 3.75 62.46
N GLY A 5 7.25 2.81 61.54
CA GLY A 5 6.10 1.91 61.35
C GLY A 5 5.48 2.03 59.95
N SER A 6 6.21 1.62 58.91
CA SER A 6 5.78 1.72 57.51
C SER A 6 5.54 0.34 56.87
N GLY A 7 4.28 -0.05 56.72
CA GLY A 7 3.87 -1.26 56.01
C GLY A 7 3.66 -1.01 54.52
N PHE A 8 4.14 -1.94 53.68
CA PHE A 8 3.76 -1.99 52.25
C PHE A 8 2.43 -2.73 52.09
N ALA A 9 1.50 -2.14 51.35
CA ALA A 9 0.23 -2.77 50.98
C ALA A 9 0.06 -2.79 49.46
N TYR A 10 -0.23 -3.97 48.92
CA TYR A 10 -0.66 -4.15 47.53
C TYR A 10 -2.16 -4.42 47.48
N PRO A 11 -2.96 -3.72 46.67
CA PRO A 11 -4.25 -4.19 46.22
C PRO A 11 -4.11 -5.03 44.93
N VAL A 12 -5.00 -6.02 44.78
CA VAL A 12 -5.01 -6.99 43.66
C VAL A 12 -6.30 -6.85 42.86
N SER A 13 -6.29 -7.27 41.58
CA SER A 13 -7.47 -7.49 40.71
C SER A 13 -8.30 -6.23 40.33
N SER A 14 -9.09 -6.19 39.25
CA SER A 14 -9.38 -7.19 38.20
C SER A 14 -9.86 -6.55 36.88
N GLN A 15 -9.66 -7.29 35.78
CA GLN A 15 -10.44 -7.39 34.53
C GLN A 15 -11.30 -6.22 34.01
N TYR A 16 -11.13 -5.90 32.72
CA TYR A 16 -12.02 -5.05 31.92
C TYR A 16 -12.80 -5.89 30.89
N THR A 17 -14.11 -5.69 30.79
CA THR A 17 -14.98 -6.21 29.72
C THR A 17 -15.78 -5.06 29.06
N PRO A 18 -16.20 -5.19 27.79
CA PRO A 18 -16.62 -4.06 26.97
C PRO A 18 -18.16 -3.89 26.91
N ALA A 19 -18.63 -2.64 26.70
CA ALA A 19 -19.98 -2.37 26.23
C ALA A 19 -20.12 -0.99 25.53
N THR A 20 -20.58 -1.04 24.28
CA THR A 20 -21.43 -0.08 23.53
C THR A 20 -21.57 1.39 23.98
N SER A 21 -21.30 2.27 23.02
CA SER A 21 -21.73 3.68 23.00
C SER A 21 -23.20 3.82 22.55
N GLU A 22 -24.03 4.49 23.36
CA GLU A 22 -25.35 4.98 22.94
C GLU A 22 -25.39 6.51 22.88
N SER A 23 -26.13 7.02 21.90
CA SER A 23 -26.24 8.45 21.58
C SER A 23 -27.16 9.19 22.54
N SER A 24 -26.82 10.43 22.90
CA SER A 24 -27.81 11.39 23.40
C SER A 24 -27.62 12.78 22.77
N THR A 25 -28.69 13.24 22.13
CA THR A 25 -28.82 14.57 21.53
C THR A 25 -29.22 15.60 22.57
N GLN A 26 -28.58 16.77 22.59
CA GLN A 26 -29.25 17.98 23.02
C GLN A 26 -28.74 19.21 22.26
N ALA A 27 -29.69 20.00 21.75
CA ALA A 27 -29.41 21.22 21.02
C ALA A 27 -29.55 22.43 21.95
N GLN A 28 -28.68 23.42 21.80
CA GLN A 28 -29.02 24.79 22.19
C GLN A 28 -28.39 25.81 21.23
N GLN A 29 -29.16 26.87 20.97
CA GLN A 29 -29.05 27.78 19.83
C GLN A 29 -28.70 29.19 20.33
N SER A 30 -27.76 29.89 19.68
CA SER A 30 -27.46 31.31 19.93
C SER A 30 -26.91 32.05 18.70
N GLN A 31 -27.26 33.34 18.60
CA GLN A 31 -26.92 34.31 17.54
C GLN A 31 -26.29 35.57 18.17
N LEU A 32 -25.56 36.46 17.46
CA LEU A 32 -25.21 36.61 16.03
C LEU A 32 -23.70 36.97 15.94
N THR A 33 -23.04 37.14 14.79
CA THR A 33 -22.95 38.41 14.00
C THR A 33 -21.92 38.20 12.86
N ALA A 34 -21.98 38.98 11.77
CA ALA A 34 -21.26 38.72 10.52
C ALA A 34 -19.91 39.47 10.33
N ALA A 35 -19.00 38.91 9.51
CA ALA A 35 -18.35 39.59 8.38
C ALA A 35 -17.44 38.66 7.53
N SER A 36 -17.73 38.59 6.22
CA SER A 36 -16.86 38.28 5.06
C SER A 36 -15.44 37.70 5.23
N THR A 37 -15.13 36.62 4.47
CA THR A 37 -14.26 36.68 3.26
C THR A 37 -14.33 35.36 2.47
N SER A 38 -14.44 35.46 1.14
CA SER A 38 -14.49 34.30 0.22
C SER A 38 -13.11 33.69 -0.02
N GLY A 39 -13.01 32.35 -0.05
CA GLY A 39 -11.73 31.66 -0.29
C GLY A 39 -11.86 30.13 -0.42
N SER A 40 -12.45 29.66 -1.52
CA SER A 40 -12.67 28.24 -1.79
C SER A 40 -11.53 27.60 -2.60
N THR A 41 -10.68 26.77 -2.00
CA THR A 41 -9.79 25.87 -2.76
C THR A 41 -9.47 24.54 -2.05
N SER A 42 -10.14 23.48 -2.50
CA SER A 42 -9.72 22.07 -2.56
C SER A 42 -8.95 21.41 -1.40
N THR A 43 -9.65 20.59 -0.61
CA THR A 43 -9.10 19.42 0.12
C THR A 43 -9.86 18.14 -0.24
N GLN A 44 -9.68 17.64 -1.48
CA GLN A 44 -10.01 16.26 -1.88
C GLN A 44 -9.13 15.79 -3.04
N PRO A 45 -8.53 14.59 -2.94
CA PRO A 45 -8.55 13.66 -4.07
C PRO A 45 -8.64 12.16 -3.69
N THR A 46 -9.01 11.80 -2.44
CA THR A 46 -9.04 10.38 -2.01
C THR A 46 -10.39 9.68 -2.25
N GLN A 47 -11.52 10.33 -1.97
CA GLN A 47 -12.85 9.68 -2.08
C GLN A 47 -13.31 9.47 -3.53
N SER A 48 -13.03 10.44 -4.42
CA SER A 48 -13.41 10.35 -5.84
C SER A 48 -12.74 9.18 -6.57
N ARG A 49 -11.53 8.79 -6.15
CA ARG A 49 -10.78 7.68 -6.74
C ARG A 49 -11.38 6.32 -6.34
N GLN A 50 -11.81 6.17 -5.09
CA GLN A 50 -12.45 4.95 -4.59
C GLN A 50 -13.83 4.74 -5.22
N ALA A 51 -14.66 5.78 -5.30
CA ALA A 51 -15.97 5.70 -5.97
C ALA A 51 -15.85 5.37 -7.48
N ALA A 52 -14.81 5.89 -8.16
CA ALA A 52 -14.51 5.54 -9.55
C ALA A 52 -13.95 4.12 -9.72
N GLU A 53 -13.27 3.57 -8.71
CA GLU A 53 -12.85 2.17 -8.68
C GLU A 53 -14.05 1.23 -8.41
N GLU A 54 -15.01 1.63 -7.58
CA GLU A 54 -16.25 0.88 -7.35
C GLU A 54 -17.14 0.86 -8.59
N ALA A 55 -17.40 2.00 -9.22
CA ALA A 55 -18.15 2.07 -10.49
C ALA A 55 -17.47 1.31 -11.66
N ARG A 56 -16.18 0.96 -11.54
CA ARG A 56 -15.46 0.09 -12.50
C ARG A 56 -15.56 -1.40 -12.16
N LYS A 57 -15.85 -1.78 -10.91
CA LYS A 57 -16.05 -3.19 -10.50
C LYS A 57 -17.36 -3.76 -11.02
N ASP A 58 -18.34 -2.91 -11.33
CA ASP A 58 -19.64 -3.32 -11.89
C ASP A 58 -19.57 -3.72 -13.37
N ARG A 59 -18.42 -3.53 -14.05
CA ARG A 59 -18.19 -4.05 -15.39
C ARG A 59 -18.22 -5.58 -15.38
N THR A 60 -19.21 -6.14 -16.07
CA THR A 60 -19.36 -7.61 -16.15
C THR A 60 -18.15 -8.25 -16.84
N LEU A 61 -17.83 -9.50 -16.49
CA LEU A 61 -16.75 -10.25 -17.16
C LEU A 61 -16.96 -10.34 -18.68
N ALA A 62 -18.21 -10.44 -19.12
CA ALA A 62 -18.55 -10.47 -20.55
C ALA A 62 -18.25 -9.13 -21.25
N GLU A 63 -18.60 -8.00 -20.65
CA GLU A 63 -18.24 -6.67 -21.15
C GLU A 63 -16.71 -6.48 -21.17
N PHE A 64 -16.01 -6.99 -20.15
CA PHE A 64 -14.55 -6.97 -20.12
C PHE A 64 -13.93 -7.83 -21.23
N MET A 65 -14.44 -9.04 -21.49
CA MET A 65 -13.99 -9.90 -22.60
C MET A 65 -14.11 -9.19 -23.95
N LEU A 66 -15.21 -8.48 -24.21
CA LEU A 66 -15.40 -7.73 -25.46
C LEU A 66 -14.36 -6.60 -25.63
N MET A 67 -13.87 -6.02 -24.55
CA MET A 67 -12.81 -4.99 -24.61
C MET A 67 -11.42 -5.57 -24.88
N LEU A 68 -11.24 -6.88 -24.67
CA LEU A 68 -10.01 -7.58 -25.03
C LEU A 68 -9.89 -7.88 -26.52
N ASP A 69 -10.94 -7.70 -27.31
CA ASP A 69 -10.87 -7.81 -28.78
C ASP A 69 -10.06 -6.65 -29.41
N GLU A 70 -10.11 -5.46 -28.82
CA GLU A 70 -9.42 -4.26 -29.32
C GLU A 70 -8.12 -3.93 -28.59
N TYR A 71 -7.83 -4.59 -27.45
CA TYR A 71 -6.67 -4.29 -26.62
C TYR A 71 -5.46 -5.19 -26.90
N GLU A 72 -4.27 -4.60 -27.01
CA GLU A 72 -2.99 -5.32 -27.14
C GLU A 72 -2.17 -5.20 -25.85
N PRO A 73 -1.97 -6.29 -25.07
CA PRO A 73 -1.21 -6.26 -23.82
C PRO A 73 0.30 -6.12 -24.03
N LEU A 74 1.01 -5.68 -22.98
CA LEU A 74 2.49 -5.53 -23.00
C LEU A 74 3.24 -6.85 -23.26
N ILE A 75 2.67 -7.98 -22.84
CA ILE A 75 3.18 -9.33 -23.12
C ILE A 75 2.61 -9.81 -24.46
N PRO A 76 3.45 -10.06 -25.49
CA PRO A 76 3.00 -10.55 -26.79
C PRO A 76 2.31 -11.93 -26.72
N ASN A 77 1.43 -12.20 -27.69
CA ASN A 77 0.65 -13.44 -27.73
C ASN A 77 1.53 -14.69 -27.79
N GLU A 78 2.65 -14.62 -28.51
CA GLU A 78 3.58 -15.74 -28.73
C GLU A 78 4.25 -16.19 -27.42
N VAL A 79 4.49 -15.24 -26.51
CA VAL A 79 5.03 -15.54 -25.17
C VAL A 79 3.97 -16.26 -24.33
N THR A 80 2.73 -15.79 -24.38
CA THR A 80 1.61 -16.43 -23.68
C THR A 80 1.34 -17.82 -24.22
N ASP A 81 1.33 -18.00 -25.54
CA ASP A 81 1.15 -19.30 -26.20
C ASP A 81 2.24 -20.31 -25.82
N TYR A 82 3.51 -19.88 -25.78
CA TYR A 82 4.60 -20.73 -25.29
C TYR A 82 4.38 -21.21 -23.86
N TYR A 83 3.94 -20.34 -22.95
CA TYR A 83 3.67 -20.73 -21.56
C TYR A 83 2.41 -21.57 -21.41
N LEU A 84 1.37 -21.34 -22.22
CA LEU A 84 0.16 -22.17 -22.27
C LEU A 84 0.47 -23.60 -22.74
N GLN A 85 1.18 -23.74 -23.87
CA GLN A 85 1.63 -25.04 -24.39
C GLN A 85 2.51 -25.78 -23.38
N ARG A 86 3.39 -25.06 -22.67
CA ARG A 86 4.24 -25.63 -21.62
C ARG A 86 3.46 -26.21 -20.43
N VAL A 87 2.27 -25.69 -20.12
CA VAL A 87 1.37 -26.27 -19.09
C VAL A 87 0.39 -27.30 -19.65
N GLY A 88 0.45 -27.59 -20.95
CA GLY A 88 -0.45 -28.53 -21.63
C GLY A 88 -1.85 -27.97 -21.90
N PHE A 89 -2.00 -26.65 -21.94
CA PHE A 89 -3.24 -25.97 -22.30
C PHE A 89 -3.09 -25.33 -23.68
N ASP A 90 -4.01 -25.59 -24.59
CA ASP A 90 -4.09 -24.90 -25.88
C ASP A 90 -5.40 -24.10 -25.93
N CYS A 91 -5.36 -22.95 -26.57
CA CYS A 91 -6.48 -22.01 -26.58
C CYS A 91 -6.49 -21.22 -27.90
N GLU A 92 -7.60 -21.30 -28.62
CA GLU A 92 -7.77 -20.57 -29.88
C GLU A 92 -8.32 -19.15 -29.66
N ASP A 93 -8.99 -18.88 -28.53
CA ASP A 93 -9.59 -17.56 -28.23
C ASP A 93 -8.52 -16.54 -27.82
N VAL A 94 -8.24 -15.59 -28.71
CA VAL A 94 -7.28 -14.50 -28.52
C VAL A 94 -7.62 -13.65 -27.29
N ARG A 95 -8.89 -13.51 -26.90
CA ARG A 95 -9.29 -12.75 -25.71
C ARG A 95 -8.85 -13.45 -24.43
N LEU A 96 -8.87 -14.78 -24.38
CA LEU A 96 -8.38 -15.55 -23.23
C LEU A 96 -6.85 -15.44 -23.10
N LYS A 97 -6.12 -15.44 -24.22
CA LYS A 97 -4.67 -15.15 -24.24
C LYS A 97 -4.39 -13.75 -23.68
N ARG A 98 -5.13 -12.74 -24.17
CA ARG A 98 -4.99 -11.33 -23.73
C ARG A 98 -5.40 -11.12 -22.27
N LEU A 99 -6.44 -11.82 -21.79
CA LEU A 99 -6.85 -11.85 -20.38
C LEU A 99 -5.71 -12.35 -19.51
N LEU A 100 -5.11 -13.48 -19.88
CA LEU A 100 -4.01 -14.08 -19.12
C LEU A 100 -2.78 -13.16 -19.12
N SER A 101 -2.41 -12.59 -20.27
CA SER A 101 -1.36 -11.57 -20.39
C SER A 101 -1.61 -10.38 -19.45
N LEU A 102 -2.83 -9.85 -19.40
CA LEU A 102 -3.21 -8.74 -18.52
C LEU A 102 -3.20 -9.12 -17.04
N ALA A 103 -3.70 -10.31 -16.69
CA ALA A 103 -3.68 -10.81 -15.32
C ALA A 103 -2.25 -10.95 -14.79
N ALA A 104 -1.34 -11.50 -15.61
CA ALA A 104 0.08 -11.59 -15.30
C ALA A 104 0.75 -10.20 -15.18
N GLN A 105 0.44 -9.26 -16.07
CA GLN A 105 0.91 -7.88 -15.99
C GLN A 105 0.44 -7.19 -14.72
N LYS A 106 -0.83 -7.34 -14.34
CA LYS A 106 -1.37 -6.79 -13.09
C LYS A 106 -0.66 -7.40 -11.88
N PHE A 107 -0.54 -8.73 -11.83
CA PHE A 107 0.12 -9.45 -10.74
C PHE A 107 1.56 -8.97 -10.50
N VAL A 108 2.36 -8.84 -11.57
CA VAL A 108 3.73 -8.29 -11.46
C VAL A 108 3.73 -6.81 -11.07
N SER A 109 2.75 -6.03 -11.55
CA SER A 109 2.61 -4.60 -11.20
C SER A 109 2.24 -4.38 -9.74
N ASP A 110 1.39 -5.24 -9.16
CA ASP A 110 1.01 -5.20 -7.75
C ASP A 110 2.26 -5.46 -6.87
N ILE A 111 2.98 -6.57 -7.12
CA ILE A 111 4.24 -6.89 -6.42
C ILE A 111 5.28 -5.78 -6.55
N ALA A 112 5.41 -5.18 -7.75
CA ALA A 112 6.33 -4.07 -7.97
C ALA A 112 5.93 -2.80 -7.21
N ALA A 113 4.63 -2.53 -7.06
CA ALA A 113 4.12 -1.42 -6.26
C ALA A 113 4.41 -1.63 -4.77
N ASP A 114 4.23 -2.84 -4.24
CA ASP A 114 4.50 -3.18 -2.84
C ASP A 114 6.01 -3.10 -2.54
N ALA A 115 6.84 -3.72 -3.38
CA ALA A 115 8.30 -3.63 -3.28
C ALA A 115 8.80 -2.17 -3.38
N TYR A 116 8.16 -1.32 -4.20
CA TYR A 116 8.46 0.11 -4.23
C TYR A 116 8.12 0.83 -2.93
N GLN A 117 7.06 0.43 -2.21
CA GLN A 117 6.74 0.98 -0.89
C GLN A 117 7.83 0.65 0.14
N HIS A 118 8.28 -0.61 0.22
CA HIS A 118 9.39 -1.01 1.10
C HIS A 118 10.67 -0.23 0.77
N ALA A 119 11.04 -0.18 -0.53
CA ALA A 119 12.23 0.53 -0.99
C ALA A 119 12.19 2.02 -0.64
N ARG A 120 11.03 2.68 -0.80
CA ARG A 120 10.81 4.09 -0.47
C ARG A 120 10.83 4.36 1.03
N ILE A 121 10.25 3.49 1.85
CA ILE A 121 10.28 3.62 3.31
C ILE A 121 11.73 3.51 3.80
N ARG A 122 12.49 2.52 3.31
CA ARG A 122 13.90 2.32 3.68
C ARG A 122 14.79 3.50 3.26
N THR A 123 14.70 3.98 2.01
CA THR A 123 15.53 5.12 1.57
C THR A 123 15.20 6.40 2.34
N ASN A 124 13.93 6.66 2.65
CA ASN A 124 13.51 7.79 3.47
C ASN A 124 13.98 7.68 4.93
N ALA A 125 13.91 6.48 5.54
CA ALA A 125 14.35 6.23 6.90
C ALA A 125 15.87 6.45 7.07
N THR A 126 16.68 5.95 6.14
CA THR A 126 18.14 6.17 6.11
C THR A 126 18.48 7.64 5.88
N GLY A 127 17.73 8.33 5.01
CA GLY A 127 17.87 9.78 4.78
C GLY A 127 17.56 10.64 6.02
N GLY A 128 16.65 10.19 6.89
CA GLY A 128 16.24 10.91 8.11
C GLY A 128 17.27 10.91 9.25
N ARG A 129 18.17 9.93 9.32
CA ARG A 129 19.20 9.85 10.38
C ARG A 129 20.49 10.61 10.03
N ALA A 130 20.80 10.75 8.74
CA ALA A 130 21.98 11.49 8.27
C ALA A 130 21.90 13.03 8.48
N ARG A 131 20.78 13.55 8.98
CA ARG A 131 20.51 14.99 9.17
C ARG A 131 21.26 15.60 10.36
N VAL A 132 21.62 14.79 11.36
CA VAL A 132 22.09 15.27 12.68
C VAL A 132 23.62 15.26 12.83
N ASN A 133 24.33 14.39 12.09
CA ASN A 133 25.72 14.05 12.43
C ASN A 133 26.72 14.01 11.27
N GLN A 134 26.41 14.65 10.13
CA GLN A 134 27.35 14.80 9.01
C GLN A 134 27.36 16.23 8.45
N PRO A 135 28.54 16.87 8.31
CA PRO A 135 28.63 18.21 7.73
C PRO A 135 28.29 18.17 6.24
N LEU A 136 27.41 19.10 5.84
CA LEU A 136 27.07 19.54 4.47
C LEU A 136 27.72 18.73 3.33
N THR A 137 27.13 17.57 2.99
CA THR A 137 27.53 16.83 1.78
C THR A 137 27.09 17.60 0.53
N GLY A 138 28.06 18.04 -0.27
CA GLY A 138 27.92 19.06 -1.32
C GLY A 138 26.89 18.80 -2.43
N PRO A 139 26.73 19.73 -3.39
CA PRO A 139 25.52 19.91 -4.21
C PRO A 139 25.07 18.73 -5.11
N GLY A 140 25.87 17.66 -5.24
CA GLY A 140 25.40 16.41 -5.88
C GLY A 140 24.57 15.51 -4.96
N SER A 141 24.78 15.58 -3.63
CA SER A 141 24.29 14.57 -2.67
C SER A 141 22.77 14.52 -2.49
N ALA A 142 22.03 15.51 -3.00
CA ALA A 142 20.57 15.57 -2.92
C ALA A 142 19.89 14.72 -4.01
N LYS A 143 20.52 14.58 -5.19
CA LYS A 143 19.91 13.95 -6.37
C LYS A 143 19.86 12.42 -6.27
N ASP A 144 20.87 11.80 -5.67
CA ASP A 144 20.89 10.35 -5.43
C ASP A 144 19.89 9.92 -4.35
N LYS A 145 19.61 10.79 -3.36
CA LYS A 145 18.66 10.52 -2.27
C LYS A 145 17.20 10.41 -2.76
N THR A 146 16.90 10.90 -3.98
CA THR A 146 15.59 10.71 -4.63
C THR A 146 15.48 9.46 -5.50
N ARG A 147 16.58 8.73 -5.72
CA ARG A 147 16.60 7.55 -6.60
C ARG A 147 16.30 6.26 -5.82
N THR A 148 15.03 5.92 -5.68
CA THR A 148 14.60 4.60 -5.19
C THR A 148 15.17 3.50 -6.11
N THR A 149 15.77 2.48 -5.51
CA THR A 149 16.34 1.31 -6.21
C THR A 149 15.72 0.06 -5.61
N LEU A 150 15.27 -0.86 -6.47
CA LEU A 150 14.73 -2.15 -6.06
C LEU A 150 15.87 -3.07 -5.60
N THR A 151 15.78 -3.62 -4.38
CA THR A 151 16.76 -4.59 -3.87
C THR A 151 16.09 -5.88 -3.40
N MET A 152 16.91 -6.89 -3.07
CA MET A 152 16.43 -8.17 -2.57
C MET A 152 15.65 -8.06 -1.26
N ASP A 153 15.96 -7.12 -0.38
CA ASP A 153 15.25 -6.96 0.89
C ASP A 153 13.82 -6.47 0.66
N ASP A 154 13.63 -5.51 -0.26
CA ASP A 154 12.31 -4.96 -0.58
C ASP A 154 11.43 -6.01 -1.27
N LEU A 155 12.04 -6.76 -2.20
CA LEU A 155 11.36 -7.80 -2.96
C LEU A 155 11.04 -9.01 -2.09
N SER A 156 11.93 -9.42 -1.18
CA SER A 156 11.67 -10.54 -0.26
C SER A 156 10.63 -10.18 0.80
N ALA A 157 10.58 -8.93 1.26
CA ALA A 157 9.51 -8.42 2.12
C ALA A 157 8.16 -8.48 1.40
N ALA A 158 8.05 -7.89 0.20
CA ALA A 158 6.82 -7.92 -0.59
C ALA A 158 6.37 -9.36 -0.88
N LEU A 159 7.27 -10.22 -1.39
CA LEU A 159 6.95 -11.61 -1.72
C LEU A 159 6.51 -12.44 -0.50
N ALA A 160 6.98 -12.12 0.71
CA ALA A 160 6.55 -12.81 1.93
C ALA A 160 5.06 -12.58 2.23
N GLU A 161 4.49 -11.42 1.87
CA GLU A 161 3.05 -11.14 2.01
C GLU A 161 2.20 -12.01 1.07
N TYR A 162 2.75 -12.37 -0.11
CA TYR A 162 2.18 -13.34 -1.05
C TYR A 162 2.53 -14.81 -0.70
N GLY A 163 3.16 -15.07 0.44
CA GLY A 163 3.54 -16.42 0.91
C GLY A 163 4.80 -17.00 0.23
N ILE A 164 5.57 -16.21 -0.52
CA ILE A 164 6.73 -16.65 -1.29
C ILE A 164 8.04 -16.32 -0.53
N SER A 165 8.75 -17.35 -0.08
CA SER A 165 10.02 -17.19 0.66
C SER A 165 11.24 -17.07 -0.28
N SER A 166 11.59 -15.85 -0.67
CA SER A 166 12.84 -15.55 -1.40
C SER A 166 14.00 -15.23 -0.43
N ARG A 167 14.76 -16.25 -0.01
CA ARG A 167 15.96 -16.07 0.82
C ARG A 167 17.23 -16.18 -0.04
N LYS A 168 17.90 -15.04 -0.27
CA LYS A 168 19.24 -15.00 -0.85
C LYS A 168 20.26 -14.81 0.28
N PRO A 169 21.24 -15.72 0.49
CA PRO A 169 22.33 -15.47 1.43
C PRO A 169 23.25 -14.37 0.89
N GLU A 170 23.79 -13.52 1.78
CA GLU A 170 24.69 -12.42 1.39
C GLU A 170 26.05 -12.93 0.90
N TYR A 171 26.48 -14.09 1.40
CA TYR A 171 27.72 -14.77 1.04
C TYR A 171 27.52 -16.29 1.04
N TYR A 172 28.34 -16.99 0.26
CA TYR A 172 28.47 -18.44 0.33
C TYR A 172 29.60 -18.79 1.32
N ILE A 173 29.35 -19.73 2.22
CA ILE A 173 30.37 -20.46 3.02
C ILE A 173 30.59 -21.81 2.34
#